data_AF-A0A7R9MFG8-F1
#
_entry.id   AF-A0A7R9MFG8-F1
#
_cell.length_a   1.000
_cell.length_b   1.000
_cell.length_c   1.000
_cell.angle_alpha   90.00
_cell.angle_beta   90.00
_cell.angle_gamma   90.00
#
_symmetry.space_group_name_H-M   'P 1'
#
loop_
_entity.id
_entity.type
_entity.pdbx_description
1 polymer ?
#
loop_
_entity_poly.entity_id
_entity_poly.type
_entity_poly.pdbx_seq_one_letter_code
_entity_poly.pdbx_strand_id
1 'polypeptide(L)' 'MSRLNANNKQMACIKEDVKISITERLDTFLRDDSRAEIVFESSLTSNERKYIHNYCIQFSLKTRSH' A
#
# COMPACT_ATOMS: atom_id res chain seq x y z
N MET A 1 -9.51 -0.25 -22.03
CA MET A 1 -9.09 0.67 -20.95
C MET A 1 -7.85 0.06 -20.30
N SER A 2 -6.66 0.31 -20.82
CA SER A 2 -5.74 1.42 -20.49
C SER A 2 -4.76 1.06 -19.36
N ARG A 3 -3.58 0.56 -19.79
CA ARG A 3 -2.22 0.73 -19.22
C ARG A 3 -1.94 0.21 -17.80
N LEU A 4 -1.45 -1.03 -17.73
CA LEU A 4 -0.54 -1.49 -16.68
C LEU A 4 0.79 -0.73 -16.82
N ASN A 5 1.00 0.28 -15.99
CA ASN A 5 2.26 1.04 -15.95
C ASN A 5 3.39 0.18 -15.37
N ALA A 6 4.36 -0.14 -16.22
CA ALA A 6 5.60 -0.79 -15.88
C ALA A 6 6.53 0.16 -15.09
N ASN A 7 6.30 0.29 -13.78
CA ASN A 7 7.24 0.92 -12.84
C ASN A 7 7.44 0.07 -11.57
N ASN A 8 7.27 -1.26 -11.67
CA ASN A 8 7.39 -2.18 -10.54
C ASN A 8 8.83 -2.66 -10.26
N LYS A 9 9.84 -1.92 -10.72
CA LYS A 9 11.26 -2.33 -10.64
C LYS A 9 11.90 -1.94 -9.30
N GLN A 10 11.23 -2.31 -8.22
CA GLN A 10 11.75 -2.42 -6.86
C GLN A 10 10.63 -3.03 -6.03
N MET A 11 10.27 -4.29 -6.34
CA MET A 11 9.57 -5.10 -5.36
C MET A 11 10.52 -5.20 -4.17
N ALA A 12 10.27 -4.36 -3.16
CA ALA A 12 10.97 -4.44 -1.89
C ALA A 12 10.92 -5.90 -1.44
N CYS A 13 12.04 -6.44 -0.95
CA CYS A 13 12.04 -7.75 -0.28
C CYS A 13 11.17 -7.62 0.97
N ILE A 14 9.87 -7.78 0.80
CA ILE A 14 8.88 -7.94 1.85
C ILE A 14 8.36 -9.35 1.77
N LYS A 15 8.04 -9.91 2.92
CA LYS A 15 7.48 -11.26 2.96
C LYS A 15 6.07 -11.25 2.35
N GLU A 16 5.69 -12.33 1.68
CA GLU A 16 4.43 -12.40 0.94
C GLU A 16 3.21 -12.32 1.89
N ASP A 17 3.31 -12.85 3.10
CA ASP A 17 2.29 -12.72 4.16
C ASP A 17 2.00 -11.26 4.52
N VAL A 18 3.05 -10.47 4.72
CA VAL A 18 2.93 -9.03 5.01
C VAL A 18 2.32 -8.30 3.82
N LYS A 19 2.73 -8.66 2.62
CA LYS A 19 2.21 -8.08 1.39
C LYS A 19 0.71 -8.36 1.21
N ILE A 20 0.28 -9.60 1.43
CA ILE A 20 -1.14 -10.00 1.37
C ILE A 20 -1.93 -9.19 2.40
N SER A 21 -1.48 -9.18 3.65
CA SER A 21 -2.15 -8.47 4.75
C SER A 21 -2.34 -6.96 4.47
N ILE A 22 -1.29 -6.29 3.99
CA ILE A 22 -1.35 -4.87 3.62
C ILE A 22 -2.33 -4.64 2.47
N THR A 23 -2.27 -5.50 1.45
CA THR A 23 -3.09 -5.37 0.24
C THR A 23 -4.57 -5.56 0.56
N GLU A 24 -4.94 -6.60 1.31
CA GLU A 24 -6.32 -6.85 1.75
C GLU A 24 -6.87 -5.69 2.58
N ARG A 25 -6.02 -5.12 3.44
CA ARG A 25 -6.40 -4.00 4.31
C ARG A 25 -6.62 -2.71 3.51
N LEU A 26 -5.80 -2.45 2.49
CA LEU A 26 -6.00 -1.32 1.56
C LEU A 26 -7.22 -1.52 0.67
N ASP A 27 -7.44 -2.72 0.15
CA ASP A 27 -8.60 -3.03 -0.68
C ASP A 27 -9.91 -2.90 0.12
N THR A 28 -9.91 -3.30 1.38
CA THR A 28 -11.05 -3.09 2.29
C THR A 28 -11.31 -1.61 2.50
N PHE A 29 -10.26 -0.82 2.73
CA PHE A 29 -10.38 0.63 2.88
C PHE A 29 -10.91 1.31 1.61
N LEU A 30 -10.45 0.90 0.43
CA LEU A 30 -10.91 1.44 -0.85
C LEU A 30 -12.39 1.13 -1.15
N ARG A 31 -12.98 0.13 -0.49
CA ARG A 31 -14.40 -0.23 -0.64
C ARG A 31 -15.29 0.40 0.45
N ASP A 32 -14.69 0.99 1.48
CA ASP A 32 -15.40 1.56 2.62
C ASP A 32 -15.37 3.09 2.56
N ASP A 33 -16.37 3.67 1.89
CA ASP A 33 -16.51 5.13 1.75
C ASP A 33 -16.74 5.84 3.10
N SER A 34 -17.00 5.11 4.20
CA SER A 34 -17.18 5.71 5.52
C SER A 34 -15.87 6.14 6.19
N ARG A 35 -14.72 5.68 5.69
CA ARG A 35 -13.41 5.94 6.28
C ARG A 35 -12.60 6.92 5.44
N ALA A 36 -12.18 8.03 6.06
CA ALA A 36 -11.31 9.01 5.40
C ALA A 36 -9.83 8.64 5.45
N GLU A 37 -9.40 7.88 6.47
CA GLU A 37 -7.98 7.58 6.72
C GLU A 37 -7.79 6.15 7.24
N ILE A 38 -6.61 5.59 6.97
CA ILE A 38 -6.16 4.29 7.51
C ILE A 38 -4.78 4.44 8.16
N VAL A 39 -4.65 3.87 9.37
CA VAL A 39 -3.39 3.86 10.12
C VAL A 39 -2.78 2.47 10.04
N PHE A 40 -1.49 2.43 9.70
CA PHE A 40 -0.68 1.22 9.71
C PHE A 40 0.12 1.12 11.01
N GLU A 41 0.50 -0.09 11.38
CA GLU A 41 1.32 -0.32 12.57
C GLU A 41 2.70 0.32 12.45
N SER A 42 3.20 0.87 13.55
CA SER A 42 4.55 1.46 13.62
C SER A 42 5.67 0.42 13.51
N SER A 43 5.35 -0.85 13.80
CA SER A 43 6.21 -2.04 13.71
C SER A 43 6.71 -2.33 12.30
N LEU A 44 6.04 -1.81 11.27
CA LEU A 44 6.45 -1.99 9.88
C LEU A 44 7.87 -1.52 9.65
N THR A 45 8.61 -2.27 8.85
CA THR A 45 9.96 -1.93 8.40
C THR A 45 9.91 -0.85 7.31
N SER A 46 11.05 -0.22 7.04
CA SER A 46 11.17 0.78 5.97
C SER A 46 10.79 0.22 4.59
N ASN A 47 11.07 -1.06 4.34
CA ASN A 47 10.72 -1.74 3.08
C ASN A 47 9.21 -1.94 2.94
N GLU A 48 8.53 -2.31 4.03
CA GLU A 48 7.07 -2.49 4.06
C GLU A 48 6.35 -1.15 3.94
N ARG A 49 6.84 -0.10 4.62
CA ARG A 49 6.34 1.26 4.44
C ARG A 49 6.49 1.72 3.00
N LYS A 50 7.65 1.48 2.36
CA LYS A 50 7.87 1.80 0.94
C LYS A 50 6.91 1.05 0.02
N TYR A 51 6.60 -0.22 0.31
CA TYR A 51 5.59 -0.98 -0.43
C TYR A 51 4.20 -0.33 -0.33
N ILE A 52 3.76 0.04 0.89
CA ILE A 52 2.49 0.74 1.10
C ILE A 52 2.44 2.04 0.32
N HIS A 53 3.49 2.86 0.42
CA HIS A 53 3.58 4.12 -0.32
C HIS A 53 3.41 3.89 -1.82
N ASN A 54 4.14 2.93 -2.39
CA ASN A 54 4.06 2.61 -3.81
C ASN A 54 2.67 2.11 -4.22
N TYR A 55 2.04 1.27 -3.41
CA TYR A 55 0.69 0.77 -3.67
C TYR A 55 -0.31 1.92 -3.66
N CYS A 56 -0.32 2.74 -2.61
CA CYS A 56 -1.21 3.89 -2.48
C CYS A 56 -1.06 4.91 -3.63
N ILE A 57 0.15 5.11 -4.15
CA ILE A 57 0.41 5.98 -5.31
C ILE A 57 -0.38 5.49 -6.54
N GLN A 58 -0.53 4.17 -6.74
CA GLN A 58 -1.29 3.61 -7.86
C GLN A 58 -2.77 3.98 -7.80
N PHE A 59 -3.31 4.17 -6.60
CA PHE A 59 -4.71 4.56 -6.35
C PHE A 59 -4.86 6.07 -6.11
N SER A 60 -3.83 6.87 -6.38
CA SER A 60 -3.81 8.33 -6.15
C SER A 60 -4.11 8.73 -4.70
N LEU A 61 -3.81 7.87 -3.74
CA LEU A 61 -4.00 8.13 -2.32
C LEU A 61 -2.83 8.93 -1.74
N LYS A 62 -3.12 9.84 -0.80
CA LYS A 62 -2.09 10.53 -0.02
C LYS A 62 -1.61 9.66 1.12
N THR A 63 -0.30 9.63 1.33
CA THR A 63 0.32 8.85 2.40
C THR A 63 1.26 9.72 3.22
N ARG A 64 1.32 9.49 4.53
CA ARG A 64 2.28 10.12 5.45
C ARG A 64 2.93 9.04 6.31
N SER A 65 4.26 9.06 6.39
CA SER A 65 5.03 8.27 7.35
C SER A 65 5.63 9.22 8.38
N HIS A 66 5.48 8.92 9.67
CA HIS A 66 6.12 9.69 10.73
C HIS A 66 7.46 9.08 11.15
#